data_AF-A0A7J7Y2I1-F1
#
_entry.id   AF-A0A7J7Y2I1-F1
#
_cell.length_a   1.000
_cell.length_b   1.000
_cell.length_c   1.000
_cell.angle_alpha   90.00
_cell.angle_beta   90.00
_cell.angle_gamma   90.00
#
_symmetry.space_group_name_H-M   'P 1'
#
loop_
_entity.id
_entity.type
_entity.pdbx_description
1 polymer ?
#
loop_
_entity_poly.entity_id
_entity_poly.type
_entity_poly.pdbx_seq_one_letter_code
_entity_poly.pdbx_strand_id
1 'polypeptide(L)'
;MYLAVNTAVAVSMGKALLEFVWALRFHGDTYVRRGLLSAVSSVLLSVPAERLLEDLPDELLEARSWLADVAEKDPDEDCRMLAVKALLLLEKLKDKLLPLSPP
;
A
#
# COMPACT_ATOMS: atom_id res chain seq x y z
N MET A 1 0.97 11.71 -0.80
CA MET A 1 0.38 11.84 0.55
C MET A 1 1.36 12.30 1.63
N TYR A 2 2.66 12.53 1.36
CA TYR A 2 3.67 12.75 2.43
C TYR A 2 3.36 13.90 3.41
N LEU A 3 2.60 14.91 2.99
CA LEU A 3 2.19 16.03 3.85
C LEU A 3 1.14 15.64 4.91
N ALA A 4 0.53 14.47 4.80
CA ALA A 4 -0.51 14.00 5.73
C ALA A 4 0.04 13.21 6.94
N VAL A 5 1.35 12.95 7.01
CA VAL A 5 1.96 12.08 8.04
C VAL A 5 1.61 12.49 9.47
N ASN A 6 1.47 13.79 9.74
CA ASN A 6 1.25 14.33 11.07
C ASN A 6 -0.20 14.77 11.34
N THR A 7 -1.15 14.49 10.43
CA THR A 7 -2.56 14.82 10.69
C THR A 7 -3.27 13.69 11.44
N ALA A 8 -4.17 14.04 12.35
CA ALA A 8 -4.97 13.08 13.12
C ALA A 8 -5.84 12.18 12.22
N VAL A 9 -6.15 12.62 10.99
CA VAL A 9 -6.98 11.88 10.04
C VAL A 9 -6.18 11.07 9.01
N ALA A 10 -4.85 10.96 9.19
CA ALA A 10 -3.97 10.26 8.24
C ALA A 10 -4.43 8.81 7.97
N VAL A 11 -4.85 8.10 9.02
CA VAL A 11 -5.36 6.72 8.94
C VAL A 11 -6.63 6.66 8.10
N SER A 12 -7.62 7.50 8.39
CA SER A 12 -8.88 7.54 7.65
C SER A 12 -8.67 7.90 6.18
N MET A 13 -7.74 8.82 5.88
CA MET A 13 -7.35 9.16 4.51
C MET A 13 -6.68 7.99 3.80
N GLY A 14 -5.81 7.25 4.50
CA GLY A 14 -5.17 6.04 4.00
C GLY A 14 -6.19 4.96 3.66
N LYS A 15 -7.10 4.65 4.59
CA LYS A 15 -8.20 3.69 4.41
C LYS A 15 -9.07 4.05 3.21
N ALA A 16 -9.57 5.28 3.15
CA ALA A 16 -10.41 5.73 2.03
C ALA A 16 -9.70 5.61 0.68
N LEU A 17 -8.38 5.86 0.64
CA LEU A 17 -7.60 5.69 -0.57
C LEU A 17 -7.41 4.21 -0.94
N LEU A 18 -7.23 3.31 0.04
CA LEU A 18 -7.17 1.86 -0.19
C LEU A 18 -8.52 1.31 -0.67
N GLU A 19 -9.64 1.77 -0.10
CA GLU A 19 -11.00 1.43 -0.56
C GLU A 19 -11.23 1.87 -2.00
N PHE A 20 -10.79 3.09 -2.36
CA PHE A 20 -10.83 3.59 -3.73
C PHE A 20 -10.00 2.74 -4.68
N VAL A 21 -8.79 2.35 -4.27
CA VAL A 21 -7.94 1.42 -5.03
C VAL A 21 -8.67 0.10 -5.24
N TRP A 22 -9.31 -0.44 -4.21
CA TRP A 22 -10.03 -1.70 -4.28
C TRP A 22 -11.15 -1.69 -5.31
N ALA A 23 -11.90 -0.58 -5.40
CA ALA A 23 -12.98 -0.39 -6.36
C ALA A 23 -12.50 -0.39 -7.83
N LEU A 24 -11.26 0.02 -8.10
CA LEU A 24 -10.74 0.22 -9.46
C LEU A 24 -9.60 -0.74 -9.86
N ARG A 25 -9.20 -1.66 -8.99
CA ARG A 25 -7.96 -2.45 -9.14
C ARG A 25 -7.84 -3.29 -10.42
N PHE A 26 -8.96 -3.58 -11.10
CA PHE A 26 -8.99 -4.35 -12.35
C PHE A 26 -9.32 -3.49 -13.59
N HIS A 27 -9.01 -2.20 -13.54
CA HIS A 27 -9.25 -1.29 -14.65
C HIS A 27 -8.44 -1.67 -15.91
N GLY A 28 -9.07 -1.62 -17.09
CA GLY A 28 -8.42 -1.99 -18.35
C GLY A 28 -7.32 -1.02 -18.80
N ASP A 29 -7.45 0.26 -18.45
CA ASP A 29 -6.45 1.27 -18.76
C ASP A 29 -5.20 1.15 -17.84
N THR A 30 -4.03 0.99 -18.46
CA THR A 30 -2.74 0.86 -17.78
C THR A 30 -2.36 2.09 -16.97
N TYR A 31 -2.66 3.30 -17.46
CA TYR A 31 -2.34 4.54 -16.74
C TYR A 31 -3.10 4.60 -15.41
N VAL A 32 -4.36 4.16 -15.41
CA VAL A 32 -5.16 4.05 -14.18
C VAL A 32 -4.52 3.05 -13.22
N ARG A 33 -4.17 1.84 -13.67
CA ARG A 33 -3.53 0.82 -12.81
C ARG A 33 -2.22 1.31 -12.18
N ARG A 34 -1.35 1.97 -12.96
CA ARG A 34 -0.11 2.60 -12.44
C ARG A 34 -0.39 3.66 -11.38
N GLY A 35 -1.44 4.46 -11.57
CA GLY A 35 -1.92 5.43 -10.57
C GLY A 35 -2.35 4.76 -9.27
N LEU A 36 -3.11 3.67 -9.35
CA LEU A 36 -3.55 2.90 -8.17
C LEU A 36 -2.36 2.30 -7.40
N LEU A 37 -1.38 1.72 -8.09
CA LEU A 37 -0.17 1.17 -7.45
C LEU A 37 0.67 2.26 -6.76
N SER A 38 0.74 3.43 -7.38
CA SER A 38 1.39 4.61 -6.81
C SER A 38 0.63 5.16 -5.59
N ALA A 39 -0.70 5.05 -5.59
CA ALA A 39 -1.56 5.42 -4.46
C ALA A 39 -1.30 4.51 -3.25
N VAL A 40 -1.20 3.18 -3.46
CA VAL A 40 -0.84 2.24 -2.38
C VAL A 40 0.52 2.60 -1.79
N SER A 41 1.54 2.81 -2.62
CA SER A 41 2.87 3.24 -2.16
C SER A 41 2.81 4.55 -1.37
N SER A 42 1.95 5.49 -1.79
CA SER A 42 1.75 6.74 -1.09
C SER A 42 1.14 6.55 0.30
N VAL A 43 0.21 5.61 0.49
CA VAL A 43 -0.34 5.26 1.81
C VAL A 43 0.75 4.69 2.70
N LEU A 44 1.49 3.68 2.22
CA LEU A 44 2.55 3.01 2.98
C LEU A 44 3.67 3.96 3.45
N LEU A 45 3.94 5.02 2.68
CA LEU A 45 4.96 6.02 3.01
C LEU A 45 4.44 7.16 3.89
N SER A 46 3.12 7.37 3.95
CA SER A 46 2.55 8.59 4.54
C SER A 46 1.69 8.35 5.77
N VAL A 47 1.25 7.12 6.03
CA VAL A 47 0.54 6.79 7.27
C VAL A 47 1.54 6.11 8.23
N PRO A 48 1.58 6.49 9.52
CA PRO A 48 2.46 5.85 10.49
C PRO A 48 2.28 4.32 10.50
N ALA A 49 3.41 3.61 10.54
CA ALA A 49 3.45 2.15 10.41
C ALA A 49 2.63 1.43 11.50
N GLU A 50 2.74 1.93 12.73
CA GLU A 50 2.04 1.42 13.89
C GLU A 50 0.52 1.51 13.68
N ARG A 51 0.05 2.66 13.18
CA ARG A 51 -1.38 2.89 12.92
C ARG A 51 -1.88 2.09 11.72
N LEU A 52 -1.06 1.90 10.68
CA LEU A 52 -1.40 1.02 9.57
C LEU A 52 -1.61 -0.43 10.03
N LEU A 53 -0.73 -0.94 10.89
CA LEU A 53 -0.77 -2.33 11.36
C LEU A 53 -1.84 -2.57 12.43
N GLU A 54 -2.12 -1.57 13.26
CA GLU A 54 -3.16 -1.63 14.28
C GLU A 54 -4.56 -1.43 13.69
N ASP A 55 -4.74 -0.39 12.86
CA ASP A 55 -6.08 0.03 12.43
C ASP A 55 -6.53 -0.59 11.10
N LEU A 56 -5.60 -0.98 10.21
CA LEU A 56 -5.90 -1.45 8.84
C LEU A 56 -5.24 -2.80 8.45
N PRO A 57 -5.20 -3.82 9.34
CA PRO A 57 -4.49 -5.06 9.05
C PRO A 57 -5.09 -5.86 7.87
N ASP A 58 -6.41 -5.85 7.73
CA ASP A 58 -7.12 -6.58 6.67
C ASP A 58 -6.86 -5.94 5.30
N GLU A 59 -6.95 -4.61 5.20
CA GLU A 59 -6.66 -3.88 3.97
C GLU A 59 -5.20 -4.06 3.55
N LEU A 60 -4.25 -4.16 4.50
CA LEU A 60 -2.85 -4.44 4.19
C LEU A 60 -2.65 -5.88 3.67
N LEU A 61 -3.36 -6.86 4.23
CA LEU A 61 -3.28 -8.24 3.78
C LEU A 61 -3.86 -8.40 2.36
N GLU A 62 -5.01 -7.78 2.10
CA GLU A 62 -5.63 -7.74 0.77
C GLU A 62 -4.73 -7.03 -0.24
N ALA A 63 -4.17 -5.87 0.13
CA ALA A 63 -3.22 -5.14 -0.70
C ALA A 63 -1.99 -6.00 -1.01
N ARG A 64 -1.44 -6.72 -0.02
CA ARG A 64 -0.30 -7.62 -0.24
C ARG A 64 -0.61 -8.70 -1.27
N SER A 65 -1.75 -9.37 -1.13
CA SER A 65 -2.17 -10.43 -2.06
C SER A 65 -2.31 -9.86 -3.48
N TRP A 66 -3.00 -8.73 -3.61
CA TRP A 66 -3.22 -8.10 -4.91
C TRP A 66 -1.91 -7.62 -5.55
N LEU A 67 -1.01 -6.99 -4.78
CA LEU A 67 0.29 -6.55 -5.29
C LEU A 67 1.15 -7.73 -5.78
N ALA A 68 1.11 -8.88 -5.10
CA ALA A 68 1.81 -10.09 -5.54
C ALA A 68 1.26 -10.59 -6.89
N ASP A 69 -0.07 -10.62 -7.05
CA ASP A 69 -0.69 -10.99 -8.32
C ASP A 69 -0.32 -10.02 -9.45
N VAL A 70 -0.33 -8.71 -9.19
CA VAL A 70 0.07 -7.70 -10.19
C VAL A 70 1.54 -7.86 -10.57
N ALA A 71 2.43 -8.05 -9.60
CA ALA A 71 3.86 -8.22 -9.83
C ALA A 71 4.18 -9.41 -10.73
N GLU A 72 3.39 -10.49 -10.64
CA GLU A 72 3.57 -11.70 -11.43
C GLU A 72 2.87 -11.62 -12.79
N LYS A 73 1.64 -11.06 -12.84
CA LYS A 73 0.69 -11.30 -13.94
C LYS A 73 0.31 -10.05 -14.74
N ASP A 74 0.58 -8.83 -14.27
CA ASP A 74 0.16 -7.65 -15.03
C ASP A 74 0.91 -7.61 -16.38
N PRO A 75 0.21 -7.37 -17.51
CA PRO A 75 0.86 -7.31 -18.82
C PRO A 75 1.86 -6.16 -18.92
N ASP A 76 1.68 -5.09 -18.17
CA ASP A 76 2.53 -3.90 -18.20
C ASP A 76 3.73 -4.03 -17.24
N GLU A 77 4.94 -3.79 -17.76
CA GLU A 77 6.17 -3.91 -16.99
C GLU A 77 6.28 -2.89 -15.85
N ASP A 78 5.84 -1.65 -16.10
CA ASP A 78 5.88 -0.61 -15.07
C ASP A 78 4.89 -0.91 -13.94
N CYS A 79 3.71 -1.45 -14.24
CA CYS A 79 2.80 -1.98 -13.23
C CYS A 79 3.47 -3.06 -12.37
N ARG A 80 4.13 -4.05 -12.99
CA ARG A 80 4.86 -5.09 -12.25
C ARG A 80 5.95 -4.47 -11.34
N MET A 81 6.72 -3.53 -11.88
CA MET A 81 7.79 -2.85 -11.14
C MET A 81 7.25 -2.02 -9.95
N LEU A 82 6.15 -1.28 -10.15
CA LEU A 82 5.50 -0.51 -9.09
C LEU A 82 4.95 -1.44 -8.00
N ALA A 83 4.37 -2.59 -8.37
CA ALA A 83 3.88 -3.57 -7.42
C ALA A 83 5.00 -4.18 -6.57
N VAL A 84 6.13 -4.54 -7.17
CA VAL A 84 7.33 -5.00 -6.44
C VAL A 84 7.84 -3.94 -5.46
N LYS A 85 7.92 -2.67 -5.89
CA LYS A 85 8.34 -1.57 -5.00
C LYS A 85 7.39 -1.42 -3.81
N ALA A 86 6.08 -1.50 -4.04
CA ALA A 86 5.08 -1.43 -2.97
C ALA A 86 5.18 -2.62 -1.99
N LEU A 87 5.41 -3.84 -2.50
CA LEU A 87 5.66 -5.02 -1.65
C LEU A 87 6.89 -4.84 -0.77
N LEU A 88 7.99 -4.32 -1.32
CA LEU A 88 9.20 -4.04 -0.53
C LEU A 88 8.96 -2.98 0.56
N LEU A 89 8.12 -1.98 0.29
CA LEU A 89 7.71 -1.01 1.30
C LEU A 89 6.90 -1.67 2.42
N LEU A 90 5.98 -2.57 2.06
CA LEU A 90 5.15 -3.29 3.02
C LEU A 90 5.97 -4.22 3.92
N GLU A 91 6.94 -4.95 3.37
CA GLU A 91 7.83 -5.81 4.17
C GLU A 91 8.70 -4.98 5.12
N LYS A 92 9.28 -3.86 4.65
CA LYS A 92 10.04 -2.94 5.52
C LYS A 92 9.21 -2.36 6.67
N LEU A 93 7.90 -2.23 6.47
CA LEU A 93 6.98 -1.72 7.48
C LEU A 93 6.78 -2.74 8.61
N LYS A 94 6.71 -4.04 8.28
CA LYS A 94 6.69 -5.12 9.28
C LYS A 94 8.01 -5.20 10.05
N ASP A 95 9.13 -5.10 9.34
CA ASP A 95 10.46 -5.15 9.93
C ASP A 95 10.74 -4.01 10.91
N LYS A 96 10.01 -2.89 10.84
CA LYS A 96 10.12 -1.80 11.81
C LYS A 96 9.43 -2.08 13.15
N LEU A 97 8.45 -2.98 13.18
CA LEU A 97 7.78 -3.37 14.43
C LEU A 97 8.51 -4.47 15.21
N LEU A 98 9.15 -5.42 14.52
CA LEU A 98 9.92 -6.49 15.15
C LEU A 98 11.09 -6.03 16.07
N PRO A 99 11.83 -4.93 15.81
CA PRO A 99 12.89 -4.46 16.70
C PRO A 99 12.38 -3.85 18.02
N LEU A 100 11.06 -3.73 18.23
CA LEU A 100 10.47 -3.21 19.47
C LEU A 100 10.18 -4.28 20.53
N SER A 101 10.55 -5.55 20.29
CA SER A 101 10.45 -6.60 21.31
C SER A 101 11.75 -6.64 22.14
N PRO A 102 11.75 -6.26 23.43
CA PRO A 102 12.91 -6.49 24.29
C PRO A 102 13.09 -8.00 24.59
N PRO A 103 14.32 -8.46 24.89
CA PRO A 103 14.58 -9.83 25.34
C PRO A 103 13.94 -10.15 26.69
#